data_AF-A0A7S8BTU3-F1
#
_entry.id   AF-A0A7S8BTU3-F1
#
_cell.length_a   1.000
_cell.length_b   1.000
_cell.length_c   1.000
_cell.angle_alpha   90.00
_cell.angle_beta   90.00
_cell.angle_gamma   90.00
#
_symmetry.space_group_name_H-M   'P 1'
#
loop_
_entity.id
_entity.type
_entity.pdbx_description
1 polymer ?
#
loop_
_entity_poly.entity_id
_entity_poly.type
_entity_poly.pdbx_seq_one_letter_code
_entity_poly.pdbx_strand_id
1 'polypeptide(L)'
;MTILIKTLKIMASGVVLISGITAASSTVYFLPEAKSAGVASNDQNALMFLGMDRDVNLKGICFAMAKQSSSIVPLVDITATTDNGRFTMHGLRPKNNDDTKELVCSLGSEAGDFLTGIAKSTTVNVKLDFNGEIRSYSFNTTEFRKMLTANGQGVWDKAAKDYAQGVRAPIFYNNNREATKNNATTSNVDTHSYKASDEKLNSVWKNLSPETRKRLLPSQREWIKQKSGCNNEQKCLTDMTNNRIRELESENDK
;
A
#
# COMPACT_ATOMS: atom_id res chain seq x y z
N MET A 1 1.63 16.94 -23.81
CA MET A 1 2.92 16.55 -23.18
C MET A 1 3.25 15.17 -23.68
N THR A 2 4.03 15.08 -24.77
CA THR A 2 4.34 13.84 -25.46
C THR A 2 5.48 13.16 -24.71
N ILE A 3 5.15 12.17 -23.89
CA ILE A 3 6.13 11.57 -22.99
C ILE A 3 7.05 10.65 -23.80
N LEU A 4 8.35 10.97 -23.73
CA LEU A 4 9.47 10.40 -24.48
C LEU A 4 9.88 9.00 -23.97
N ILE A 5 8.93 8.07 -23.80
CA ILE A 5 9.20 6.73 -23.22
C ILE A 5 9.52 5.68 -24.31
N LYS A 6 9.39 6.01 -25.59
CA LYS A 6 9.44 5.04 -26.68
C LYS A 6 10.81 4.40 -26.99
N THR A 7 11.91 4.75 -26.31
CA THR A 7 13.26 4.34 -26.76
C THR A 7 14.13 3.58 -25.76
N LEU A 8 13.62 3.16 -24.59
CA LEU A 8 14.43 2.35 -23.67
C LEU A 8 14.49 0.87 -24.11
N LYS A 9 15.48 0.52 -24.94
CA LYS A 9 15.88 -0.88 -25.20
C LYS A 9 16.75 -1.38 -24.05
N ILE A 10 16.20 -2.28 -23.23
CA ILE A 10 16.91 -2.92 -22.12
C ILE A 10 17.70 -4.12 -22.65
N MET A 11 19.03 -4.05 -22.57
CA MET A 11 19.89 -5.22 -22.77
C MET A 11 20.06 -5.95 -21.43
N ALA A 12 19.65 -7.21 -21.40
CA ALA A 12 19.90 -8.11 -20.27
C ALA A 12 21.40 -8.46 -20.24
N SER A 13 22.08 -8.21 -19.12
CA SER A 13 23.41 -8.76 -18.87
C SER A 13 23.71 -8.85 -17.38
N GLY A 14 24.12 -10.06 -16.98
CA GLY A 14 25.06 -10.36 -15.89
C GLY A 14 24.62 -10.04 -14.47
N VAL A 15 24.14 -11.06 -13.74
CA VAL A 15 24.00 -11.01 -12.28
C VAL A 15 25.41 -10.92 -11.66
N VAL A 16 25.72 -9.79 -11.02
CA VAL A 16 26.84 -9.67 -10.08
C VAL A 16 26.24 -9.37 -8.71
N LEU A 17 26.46 -10.28 -7.76
CA LEU A 17 26.13 -10.10 -6.35
C LEU A 17 27.05 -9.03 -5.75
N ILE A 18 26.49 -7.88 -5.36
CA ILE A 18 27.20 -6.87 -4.57
C ILE A 18 26.40 -6.60 -3.29
N SER A 19 27.14 -6.62 -2.18
CA SER A 19 26.75 -6.36 -0.80
C SER A 19 26.00 -5.03 -0.59
N GLY A 20 24.93 -5.11 0.21
CA GLY A 20 24.33 -4.07 1.07
C GLY A 20 24.58 -2.60 0.73
N ILE A 21 24.00 -2.12 -0.37
CA ILE A 21 23.89 -0.67 -0.60
C ILE A 21 22.69 -0.19 0.24
N THR A 22 22.95 0.39 1.42
CA THR A 22 21.90 1.09 2.18
C THR A 22 21.46 2.28 1.34
N ALA A 23 20.32 2.14 0.68
CA ALA A 23 19.79 3.18 -0.19
C ALA A 23 19.50 4.45 0.62
N ALA A 24 20.04 5.59 0.17
CA ALA A 24 19.77 6.90 0.77
C ALA A 24 18.25 7.21 0.76
N SER A 25 17.79 8.04 1.69
CA SER A 25 16.35 8.38 1.84
C SER A 25 15.71 9.02 0.60
N SER A 26 16.51 9.57 -0.31
CA SER A 26 16.07 10.14 -1.59
C SER A 26 16.27 9.20 -2.80
N THR A 27 16.65 7.94 -2.57
CA THR A 27 16.87 6.97 -3.65
C THR A 27 15.58 6.77 -4.45
N VAL A 28 15.70 6.89 -5.77
CA VAL A 28 14.67 6.51 -6.71
C VAL A 28 14.85 5.04 -7.07
N TYR A 29 13.82 4.25 -6.87
CA TYR A 29 13.78 2.84 -7.19
C TYR A 29 13.06 2.63 -8.51
N PHE A 30 13.67 1.88 -9.42
CA PHE A 30 13.01 1.42 -10.64
C PHE A 30 12.11 0.21 -10.34
N LEU A 31 10.91 0.22 -10.93
CA LEU A 31 9.88 -0.82 -10.80
C LEU A 31 9.59 -1.39 -12.20
N PRO A 32 10.37 -2.38 -12.67
CA PRO A 32 10.28 -2.84 -14.05
C PRO A 32 8.92 -3.44 -14.41
N GLU A 33 8.29 -4.18 -13.49
CA GLU A 33 6.99 -4.82 -13.70
C GLU A 33 5.87 -3.78 -13.91
N ALA A 34 5.99 -2.62 -13.28
CA ALA A 34 5.07 -1.49 -13.42
C ALA A 34 5.54 -0.48 -14.48
N LYS A 35 6.70 -0.69 -15.12
CA LYS A 35 7.39 0.29 -15.99
C LYS A 35 7.43 1.69 -15.35
N SER A 36 7.70 1.71 -14.04
CA SER A 36 7.55 2.89 -13.19
C SER A 36 8.80 3.11 -12.35
N ALA A 37 8.78 4.17 -11.56
CA ALA A 37 9.75 4.43 -10.53
C ALA A 37 9.08 5.06 -9.30
N GLY A 38 9.72 4.91 -8.16
CA GLY A 38 9.21 5.39 -6.89
C GLY A 38 10.28 5.78 -5.90
N VAL A 39 9.84 6.34 -4.78
CA VAL A 39 10.66 6.74 -3.65
C VAL A 39 10.08 6.14 -2.38
N ALA A 40 10.96 5.62 -1.52
CA ALA A 40 10.55 5.03 -0.24
C ALA A 40 10.24 6.14 0.77
N SER A 41 9.36 5.86 1.72
CA SER A 41 9.21 6.70 2.91
C SER A 41 10.50 6.66 3.74
N ASN A 42 10.69 7.67 4.58
CA ASN A 42 11.88 7.79 5.42
C ASN A 42 12.06 6.58 6.36
N ASP A 43 10.96 5.96 6.80
CA ASP A 43 10.93 4.75 7.62
C ASP A 43 10.92 3.44 6.80
N GLN A 44 10.98 3.55 5.47
CA GLN A 44 10.95 2.44 4.50
C GLN A 44 9.74 1.50 4.60
N ASN A 45 8.66 1.91 5.28
CA ASN A 45 7.43 1.12 5.40
C ASN A 45 6.37 1.48 4.33
N ALA A 46 6.66 2.45 3.47
CA ALA A 46 5.88 2.75 2.28
C ALA A 46 6.75 3.09 1.06
N LEU A 47 6.17 2.99 -0.11
CA LEU A 47 6.74 3.40 -1.39
C LEU A 47 5.70 4.23 -2.15
N MET A 48 6.05 5.45 -2.52
CA MET A 48 5.28 6.29 -3.43
C MET A 48 5.86 6.16 -4.83
N PHE A 49 5.06 5.83 -5.84
CA PHE A 49 5.55 5.58 -7.20
C PHE A 49 4.55 6.02 -8.28
N LEU A 50 5.05 6.24 -9.49
CA LEU A 50 4.24 6.74 -10.59
C LEU A 50 3.23 5.69 -11.07
N GLY A 51 1.95 6.09 -11.16
CA GLY A 51 0.92 5.25 -11.76
C GLY A 51 0.98 5.36 -13.27
N MET A 52 1.47 4.31 -13.94
CA MET A 52 1.61 4.26 -15.40
C MET A 52 0.56 3.32 -16.01
N ASP A 53 0.04 3.65 -17.20
CA ASP A 53 -0.77 2.71 -17.99
C ASP A 53 0.10 1.72 -18.80
N ARG A 54 -0.55 0.82 -19.56
CA ARG A 54 0.13 -0.19 -20.38
C ARG A 54 1.03 0.40 -21.47
N ASP A 55 0.66 1.59 -21.95
CA ASP A 55 1.38 2.35 -22.96
C ASP A 55 2.42 3.30 -22.35
N VAL A 56 2.65 3.16 -21.04
CA VAL A 56 3.61 3.93 -20.25
C VAL A 56 3.27 5.42 -20.22
N ASN A 57 1.99 5.77 -20.27
CA ASN A 57 1.54 7.13 -19.98
C ASN A 57 1.32 7.29 -18.48
N LEU A 58 1.77 8.42 -17.94
CA LEU A 58 1.50 8.80 -16.55
C LEU A 58 0.00 9.06 -16.36
N LYS A 59 -0.62 8.34 -15.41
CA LYS A 59 -2.05 8.47 -15.05
C LYS A 59 -2.28 8.99 -13.64
N GLY A 60 -1.28 8.94 -12.78
CA GLY A 60 -1.38 9.41 -11.40
C GLY A 60 -0.26 8.88 -10.53
N ILE A 61 -0.58 8.59 -9.27
CA ILE A 61 0.37 8.18 -8.25
C ILE A 61 -0.18 6.97 -7.47
N CYS A 62 0.71 6.08 -7.09
CA CYS A 62 0.39 4.91 -6.27
C CYS A 62 1.27 4.86 -5.02
N PHE A 63 0.73 4.21 -4.00
CA PHE A 63 1.35 4.02 -2.68
C PHE A 63 1.28 2.54 -2.33
N ALA A 64 2.43 1.91 -2.13
CA ALA A 64 2.53 0.57 -1.58
C ALA A 64 2.98 0.66 -0.10
N MET A 65 2.39 -0.16 0.77
CA MET A 65 2.70 -0.15 2.22
C MET A 65 2.89 -1.57 2.74
N ALA A 66 3.72 -1.73 3.76
CA ALA A 66 4.13 -3.03 4.32
C ALA A 66 3.06 -3.79 5.13
N LYS A 67 1.79 -3.36 5.11
CA LYS A 67 0.69 -4.00 5.84
C LYS A 67 -0.63 -3.71 5.14
N GLN A 68 -1.53 -4.68 5.03
CA GLN A 68 -2.89 -4.43 4.56
C GLN A 68 -3.69 -3.62 5.59
N SER A 69 -4.58 -2.74 5.15
CA SER A 69 -5.60 -2.14 6.04
C SER A 69 -6.70 -3.17 6.31
N SER A 70 -7.22 -3.18 7.54
CA SER A 70 -8.37 -4.02 7.91
C SER A 70 -9.69 -3.50 7.32
N SER A 71 -9.68 -2.28 6.77
CA SER A 71 -10.84 -1.72 6.07
C SER A 71 -11.19 -2.58 4.85
N ILE A 72 -12.48 -2.82 4.65
CA ILE A 72 -12.99 -3.46 3.42
C ILE A 72 -13.44 -2.43 2.37
N VAL A 73 -13.39 -1.14 2.72
CA VAL A 73 -13.80 -0.06 1.83
C VAL A 73 -12.73 0.13 0.75
N PRO A 74 -13.08 0.08 -0.54
CA PRO A 74 -12.09 0.17 -1.62
C PRO A 74 -11.56 1.59 -1.85
N LEU A 75 -12.16 2.60 -1.22
CA LEU A 75 -11.79 4.01 -1.31
C LEU A 75 -10.91 4.40 -0.11
N VAL A 76 -9.92 5.26 -0.37
CA VAL A 76 -9.00 5.81 0.63
C VAL A 76 -8.89 7.30 0.41
N ASP A 77 -9.08 8.09 1.46
CA ASP A 77 -8.86 9.54 1.37
C ASP A 77 -7.37 9.82 1.56
N ILE A 78 -6.78 10.57 0.64
CA ILE A 78 -5.35 10.88 0.65
C ILE A 78 -5.19 12.39 0.81
N THR A 79 -4.51 12.80 1.88
CA THR A 79 -4.03 14.17 2.03
C THR A 79 -2.52 14.17 1.85
N ALA A 80 -2.01 14.90 0.86
CA ALA A 80 -0.59 15.13 0.68
C ALA A 80 -0.25 16.59 0.98
N THR A 81 0.70 16.81 1.88
CA THR A 81 1.20 18.14 2.24
C THR A 81 2.63 18.26 1.75
N THR A 82 2.88 19.31 0.99
CA THR A 82 4.19 19.69 0.46
C THR A 82 4.58 21.07 1.01
N ASP A 83 5.81 21.50 0.77
CA ASP A 83 6.25 22.89 0.96
C ASP A 83 5.48 23.90 0.09
N ASN A 84 4.86 23.44 -1.01
CA ASN A 84 4.16 24.29 -1.98
C ASN A 84 2.62 24.25 -1.84
N GLY A 85 2.08 23.50 -0.89
CA GLY A 85 0.65 23.40 -0.68
C GLY A 85 0.16 22.04 -0.22
N ARG A 86 -1.15 21.97 -0.01
CA ARG A 86 -1.88 20.77 0.43
C ARG A 86 -2.79 20.29 -0.70
N PHE A 87 -2.75 18.99 -0.96
CA PHE A 87 -3.51 18.31 -1.99
C PHE A 87 -4.40 17.26 -1.35
N THR A 88 -5.66 17.20 -1.77
CA THR A 88 -6.59 16.14 -1.40
C THR A 88 -6.86 15.31 -2.63
N MET A 89 -6.78 13.99 -2.50
CA MET A 89 -7.01 13.06 -3.57
C MET A 89 -7.78 11.84 -3.05
N HIS A 90 -8.46 11.14 -3.95
CA HIS A 90 -9.09 9.87 -3.64
C HIS A 90 -8.32 8.70 -4.25
N GLY A 91 -7.96 7.73 -3.41
CA GLY A 91 -7.27 6.52 -3.79
C GLY A 91 -8.22 5.34 -3.96
N LEU A 92 -8.01 4.56 -5.01
CA LEU A 92 -8.62 3.25 -5.19
C LEU A 92 -7.66 2.16 -4.71
N ARG A 93 -8.22 1.13 -4.08
CA ARG A 93 -7.52 -0.08 -3.66
C ARG A 93 -7.71 -1.18 -4.69
N PRO A 94 -6.79 -1.34 -5.66
CA PRO A 94 -6.86 -2.47 -6.57
C PRO A 94 -6.76 -3.76 -5.76
N LYS A 95 -7.55 -4.77 -6.17
CA LYS A 95 -7.45 -6.10 -5.60
C LYS A 95 -6.08 -6.67 -5.93
N ASN A 96 -5.19 -6.74 -4.96
CA ASN A 96 -3.93 -7.46 -5.05
C ASN A 96 -4.11 -8.86 -4.44
N ASN A 97 -3.37 -9.85 -4.94
CA ASN A 97 -3.35 -11.20 -4.38
C ASN A 97 -2.29 -11.35 -3.27
N ASP A 98 -1.71 -10.23 -2.83
CA ASP A 98 -0.67 -10.16 -1.79
C ASP A 98 -1.30 -9.49 -0.56
N ASP A 99 -1.63 -10.30 0.44
CA ASP A 99 -2.22 -9.87 1.71
C ASP A 99 -1.19 -9.25 2.68
N THR A 100 0.10 -9.31 2.32
CA THR A 100 1.17 -8.74 3.14
C THR A 100 1.34 -7.24 2.90
N LYS A 101 0.76 -6.70 1.81
CA LYS A 101 0.96 -5.31 1.38
C LYS A 101 -0.36 -4.64 1.01
N GLU A 102 -0.46 -3.36 1.30
CA GLU A 102 -1.56 -2.52 0.80
C GLU A 102 -1.09 -1.74 -0.43
N LEU A 103 -1.96 -1.64 -1.45
CA LEU A 103 -1.73 -0.81 -2.62
C LEU A 103 -2.90 0.16 -2.78
N VAL A 104 -2.58 1.45 -2.92
CA VAL A 104 -3.55 2.52 -3.15
C VAL A 104 -3.09 3.35 -4.32
N CYS A 105 -3.94 3.59 -5.31
CA CYS A 105 -3.64 4.44 -6.46
C CYS A 105 -4.65 5.57 -6.60
N SER A 106 -4.17 6.81 -6.71
CA SER A 106 -4.97 7.96 -7.11
C SER A 106 -4.67 8.29 -8.57
N LEU A 107 -5.74 8.49 -9.35
CA LEU A 107 -5.68 8.68 -10.80
C LEU A 107 -6.54 9.89 -11.22
N GLY A 108 -6.26 10.44 -12.39
CA GLY A 108 -7.05 11.56 -12.93
C GLY A 108 -6.52 12.92 -12.52
N SER A 109 -7.38 13.95 -12.56
CA SER A 109 -6.97 15.35 -12.40
C SER A 109 -6.39 15.65 -11.01
N GLU A 110 -6.99 15.12 -9.94
CA GLU A 110 -6.51 15.32 -8.56
C GLU A 110 -5.05 14.82 -8.40
N ALA A 111 -4.74 13.66 -8.97
CA ALA A 111 -3.39 13.12 -8.98
C ALA A 111 -2.44 13.96 -9.86
N GLY A 112 -2.93 14.51 -10.97
CA GLY A 112 -2.17 15.41 -11.84
C GLY A 112 -1.75 16.72 -11.15
N ASP A 113 -2.66 17.32 -10.39
CA ASP A 113 -2.37 18.53 -9.61
C ASP A 113 -1.32 18.25 -8.54
N PHE A 114 -1.46 17.12 -7.84
CA PHE A 114 -0.47 16.69 -6.86
C PHE A 114 0.90 16.43 -7.49
N LEU A 115 0.97 15.72 -8.63
CA LEU A 115 2.23 15.48 -9.35
C LEU A 115 2.91 16.79 -9.77
N THR A 116 2.13 17.79 -10.18
CA THR A 116 2.62 19.15 -10.48
C THR A 116 3.18 19.84 -9.23
N GLY A 117 2.54 19.62 -8.08
CA GLY A 117 3.04 20.06 -6.77
C GLY A 117 4.37 19.40 -6.40
N ILE A 118 4.44 18.07 -6.44
CA ILE A 118 5.64 17.29 -6.09
C ILE A 118 6.84 17.70 -6.93
N ALA A 119 6.65 18.00 -8.22
CA ALA A 119 7.72 18.42 -9.12
C ALA A 119 8.51 19.65 -8.59
N LYS A 120 7.91 20.44 -7.70
CA LYS A 120 8.50 21.63 -7.08
C LYS A 120 8.94 21.42 -5.63
N SER A 121 8.72 20.23 -5.05
CA SER A 121 8.85 19.96 -3.61
C SER A 121 9.97 18.97 -3.30
N THR A 122 10.76 19.24 -2.27
CA THR A 122 11.82 18.32 -1.80
C THR A 122 11.34 17.30 -0.78
N THR A 123 10.22 17.58 -0.11
CA THR A 123 9.62 16.72 0.90
C THR A 123 8.10 16.68 0.71
N VAL A 124 7.53 15.50 0.91
CA VAL A 124 6.08 15.28 0.86
C VAL A 124 5.67 14.46 2.08
N ASN A 125 4.66 14.91 2.80
CA ASN A 125 4.01 14.15 3.85
C ASN A 125 2.65 13.69 3.35
N VAL A 126 2.40 12.37 3.38
CA VAL A 126 1.16 11.78 2.90
C VAL A 126 0.44 11.12 4.06
N LYS A 127 -0.83 11.49 4.25
CA LYS A 127 -1.78 10.83 5.14
C LYS A 127 -2.79 10.07 4.29
N LEU A 128 -2.91 8.76 4.54
CA LEU A 128 -3.93 7.90 3.96
C LEU A 128 -4.95 7.54 5.04
N ASP A 129 -6.22 7.72 4.77
CA ASP A 129 -7.33 7.42 5.66
C ASP A 129 -8.16 6.27 5.08
N PHE A 130 -8.04 5.10 5.68
CA PHE A 130 -8.77 3.89 5.31
C PHE A 130 -10.08 3.80 6.09
N ASN A 131 -10.91 4.84 5.99
CA ASN A 131 -12.18 4.92 6.71
C ASN A 131 -12.00 4.80 8.24
N GLY A 132 -11.11 5.65 8.78
CA GLY A 132 -10.81 5.78 10.21
C GLY A 132 -9.43 5.26 10.60
N GLU A 133 -8.89 4.28 9.85
CA GLU A 133 -7.49 3.85 10.04
C GLU A 133 -6.56 4.83 9.29
N ILE A 134 -5.87 5.67 10.04
CA ILE A 134 -4.97 6.70 9.48
C ILE A 134 -3.54 6.19 9.45
N ARG A 135 -2.87 6.34 8.31
CA ARG A 135 -1.44 6.07 8.13
C ARG A 135 -0.74 7.27 7.54
N SER A 136 0.41 7.63 8.09
CA SER A 136 1.16 8.82 7.68
C SER A 136 2.59 8.45 7.32
N TYR A 137 3.06 8.95 6.19
CA TYR A 137 4.39 8.70 5.66
C TYR A 137 5.04 10.01 5.21
N SER A 138 6.35 10.12 5.41
CA SER A 138 7.16 11.23 4.93
C SER A 138 8.13 10.73 3.88
N PHE A 139 8.25 11.45 2.76
CA PHE A 139 9.08 11.10 1.61
C PHE A 139 10.04 12.24 1.29
N ASN A 140 11.31 11.92 1.13
CA ASN A 140 12.30 12.83 0.55
C ASN A 140 12.25 12.74 -0.98
N THR A 141 11.55 13.67 -1.62
CA THR A 141 11.33 13.69 -3.07
C THR A 141 12.39 14.45 -3.85
N THR A 142 13.54 14.79 -3.24
CA THR A 142 14.58 15.63 -3.87
C THR A 142 15.04 15.11 -5.24
N GLU A 143 15.27 13.81 -5.38
CA GLU A 143 15.60 13.19 -6.67
C GLU A 143 14.35 12.79 -7.46
N PHE A 144 13.35 12.22 -6.78
CA PHE A 144 12.10 11.78 -7.41
C PHE A 144 11.39 12.90 -8.19
N ARG A 145 11.34 14.12 -7.64
CA ARG A 145 10.71 15.28 -8.29
C ARG A 145 11.31 15.61 -9.65
N LYS A 146 12.61 15.35 -9.85
CA LYS A 146 13.30 15.65 -11.11
C LYS A 146 12.79 14.76 -12.24
N MET A 147 12.31 13.56 -11.92
CA MET A 147 11.70 12.62 -12.89
C MET A 147 10.43 13.19 -13.53
N LEU A 148 9.76 14.12 -12.85
CA LEU A 148 8.55 14.80 -13.31
C LEU A 148 8.86 16.04 -14.16
N THR A 149 10.13 16.31 -14.44
CA THR A 149 10.58 17.48 -15.21
C THR A 149 11.20 17.07 -16.54
N ALA A 150 11.35 18.02 -17.46
CA ALA A 150 11.96 17.79 -18.77
C ALA A 150 13.41 17.24 -18.69
N ASN A 151 14.11 17.46 -17.58
CA ASN A 151 15.49 17.01 -17.37
C ASN A 151 15.59 15.68 -16.58
N GLY A 152 14.47 14.97 -16.41
CA GLY A 152 14.39 13.76 -15.59
C GLY A 152 15.09 12.52 -16.15
N GLN A 153 15.52 12.54 -17.42
CA GLN A 153 16.13 11.39 -18.12
C GLN A 153 17.27 10.76 -17.31
N GLY A 154 18.20 11.57 -16.80
CA GLY A 154 19.35 11.06 -16.04
C GLY A 154 18.96 10.34 -14.75
N VAL A 155 17.83 10.72 -14.12
CA VAL A 155 17.33 10.06 -12.91
C VAL A 155 16.70 8.72 -13.25
N TRP A 156 15.96 8.63 -14.36
CA TRP A 156 15.45 7.36 -14.88
C TRP A 156 16.58 6.39 -15.22
N ASP A 157 17.59 6.87 -15.96
CA ASP A 157 18.74 6.04 -16.35
C ASP A 157 19.54 5.57 -15.13
N LYS A 158 19.71 6.43 -14.13
CA LYS A 158 20.34 6.07 -12.87
C LYS A 158 19.54 5.00 -12.14
N ALA A 159 18.22 5.18 -11.98
CA ALA A 159 17.36 4.20 -11.29
C ALA A 159 17.39 2.82 -11.98
N ALA A 160 17.42 2.81 -13.33
CA ALA A 160 17.56 1.56 -14.09
C ALA A 160 18.94 0.90 -13.89
N LYS A 161 20.03 1.68 -13.86
CA LYS A 161 21.38 1.17 -13.57
C LYS A 161 21.50 0.64 -12.14
N ASP A 162 21.00 1.39 -11.16
CA ASP A 162 20.97 0.99 -9.76
C ASP A 162 20.19 -0.33 -9.60
N TYR A 163 19.06 -0.48 -10.31
CA TYR A 163 18.32 -1.74 -10.35
C TYR A 163 19.16 -2.89 -10.98
N ALA A 164 19.86 -2.66 -12.08
CA ALA A 164 20.76 -3.67 -12.64
C ALA A 164 21.87 -4.08 -11.66
N GLN A 165 22.28 -3.18 -10.76
CA GLN A 165 23.26 -3.41 -9.70
C GLN A 165 22.68 -3.99 -8.40
N GLY A 166 21.38 -4.33 -8.38
CA GLY A 166 20.75 -4.99 -7.23
C GLY A 166 20.05 -4.06 -6.24
N VAL A 167 19.97 -2.75 -6.48
CA VAL A 167 19.16 -1.84 -5.66
C VAL A 167 17.69 -2.15 -5.88
N ARG A 168 16.94 -2.36 -4.80
CA ARG A 168 15.55 -2.82 -4.86
C ARG A 168 14.64 -1.99 -3.95
N ALA A 169 13.40 -1.79 -4.38
CA ALA A 169 12.40 -1.10 -3.58
C ALA A 169 12.05 -1.91 -2.31
N PRO A 170 12.03 -1.28 -1.12
CA PRO A 170 11.89 -1.98 0.16
C PRO A 170 10.53 -2.67 0.38
N ILE A 171 9.48 -2.28 -0.35
CA ILE A 171 8.14 -2.89 -0.24
C ILE A 171 7.94 -4.06 -1.20
N PHE A 172 8.53 -4.01 -2.39
CA PHE A 172 8.26 -5.00 -3.43
C PHE A 172 9.25 -6.16 -3.44
N TYR A 173 10.53 -5.92 -3.13
CA TYR A 173 11.58 -6.95 -3.31
C TYR A 173 12.52 -7.10 -2.11
N ASN A 174 12.14 -6.57 -0.95
CA ASN A 174 12.95 -6.75 0.25
C ASN A 174 12.76 -8.17 0.80
N ASN A 175 13.48 -9.13 0.22
CA ASN A 175 13.56 -10.50 0.70
C ASN A 175 14.32 -10.61 2.04
N ASN A 176 15.00 -9.54 2.47
CA ASN A 176 15.70 -9.49 3.77
C ASN A 176 14.76 -9.25 4.97
N ARG A 177 13.43 -9.22 4.75
CA ARG A 177 12.44 -9.33 5.83
C ARG A 177 11.86 -10.74 6.00
N GLU A 178 12.40 -11.76 5.32
CA GLU A 178 12.21 -13.13 5.79
C GLU A 178 13.35 -13.54 6.74
N ALA A 179 12.92 -14.02 7.91
CA ALA A 179 13.72 -14.57 8.99
C ALA A 179 14.45 -13.58 9.93
N THR A 180 13.69 -12.66 10.55
CA THR A 180 13.73 -12.73 12.02
C THR A 180 13.10 -14.07 12.36
N LYS A 181 13.94 -15.10 12.49
CA LYS A 181 13.62 -16.24 13.33
C LYS A 181 13.26 -15.61 14.67
N ASN A 182 11.96 -15.44 14.93
CA ASN A 182 11.49 -15.19 16.27
C ASN A 182 12.06 -16.37 17.06
N ASN A 183 13.09 -16.06 17.85
CA ASN A 183 13.64 -16.98 18.82
C ASN A 183 12.45 -17.63 19.49
N ALA A 184 12.44 -18.96 19.48
CA ALA A 184 11.54 -19.76 20.27
C ALA A 184 11.58 -19.23 21.71
N THR A 185 10.62 -18.36 22.03
CA THR A 185 10.25 -18.03 23.39
C THR A 185 8.82 -18.50 23.49
N THR A 186 8.73 -19.69 24.06
CA THR A 186 7.53 -20.41 24.40
C THR A 186 6.49 -19.51 25.07
N SER A 187 5.39 -19.24 24.38
CA SER A 187 4.06 -19.32 24.96
C SER A 187 3.04 -19.85 23.93
N ASN A 188 2.94 -21.18 23.89
CA ASN A 188 1.65 -21.87 23.74
C ASN A 188 0.67 -21.19 24.74
N VAL A 189 -0.55 -20.78 24.44
CA VAL A 189 -1.66 -21.33 23.65
C VAL A 189 -2.56 -20.11 23.30
N ASP A 190 -3.19 -20.05 22.11
CA ASP A 190 -4.39 -19.23 21.76
C ASP A 190 -4.33 -18.36 20.48
N THR A 191 -3.18 -18.16 19.83
CA THR A 191 -3.13 -17.37 18.56
C THR A 191 -3.88 -18.05 17.40
N HIS A 192 -4.13 -19.36 17.47
CA HIS A 192 -4.91 -20.09 16.47
C HIS A 192 -6.43 -19.88 16.58
N SER A 193 -6.92 -19.43 17.74
CA SER A 193 -8.36 -19.34 18.04
C SER A 193 -9.04 -18.18 17.30
N TYR A 194 -8.47 -16.98 17.37
CA TYR A 194 -9.08 -15.79 16.75
C TYR A 194 -9.06 -15.84 15.21
N LYS A 195 -7.95 -16.29 14.61
CA LYS A 195 -7.84 -16.37 13.14
C LYS A 195 -8.92 -17.30 12.55
N ALA A 196 -9.15 -18.45 13.16
CA ALA A 196 -10.20 -19.38 12.72
C ALA A 196 -11.60 -18.76 12.83
N SER A 197 -11.89 -18.04 13.92
CA SER A 197 -13.15 -17.31 14.07
C SER A 197 -13.31 -16.20 13.03
N ASP A 198 -12.26 -15.42 12.73
CA ASP A 198 -12.33 -14.33 11.75
C ASP A 198 -12.52 -14.85 10.31
N GLU A 199 -11.86 -15.95 9.95
CA GLU A 199 -12.07 -16.65 8.68
C GLU A 199 -13.51 -17.18 8.56
N LYS A 200 -14.06 -17.77 9.64
CA LYS A 200 -15.44 -18.24 9.67
C LYS A 200 -16.44 -17.08 9.50
N LEU A 201 -16.24 -15.96 10.18
CA LEU A 201 -17.08 -14.77 10.04
C LEU A 201 -17.13 -14.29 8.58
N ASN A 202 -15.98 -14.21 7.93
CA ASN A 202 -15.89 -13.80 6.52
C ASN A 202 -16.60 -14.78 5.58
N SER A 203 -16.54 -16.07 5.87
CA SER A 203 -17.26 -17.11 5.13
C SER A 203 -18.77 -16.96 5.28
N VAL A 204 -19.28 -16.86 6.51
CA VAL A 204 -20.72 -16.67 6.80
C VAL A 204 -21.25 -15.41 6.13
N TRP A 205 -20.52 -14.30 6.25
CA TRP A 205 -20.91 -13.04 5.61
C TRP A 205 -21.03 -13.14 4.09
N LYS A 206 -20.12 -13.87 3.41
CA LYS A 206 -20.16 -14.07 1.96
C LYS A 206 -21.34 -14.94 1.52
N ASN A 207 -21.75 -15.88 2.34
CA ASN A 207 -22.83 -16.81 2.05
C ASN A 207 -24.23 -16.16 2.20
N LEU A 208 -24.33 -15.04 2.92
CA LEU A 208 -25.59 -14.28 3.01
C LEU A 208 -26.05 -13.75 1.64
N SER A 209 -27.37 -13.75 1.45
CA SER A 209 -27.98 -13.16 0.25
C SER A 209 -27.60 -11.67 0.11
N PRO A 210 -27.55 -11.12 -1.12
CA PRO A 210 -27.24 -9.71 -1.33
C PRO A 210 -28.19 -8.75 -0.60
N GLU A 211 -29.47 -9.11 -0.50
CA GLU A 211 -30.49 -8.31 0.20
C GLU A 211 -30.28 -8.32 1.72
N THR A 212 -30.02 -9.50 2.28
CA THR A 212 -29.70 -9.66 3.72
C THR A 212 -28.41 -8.93 4.08
N ARG A 213 -27.36 -9.00 3.23
CA ARG A 213 -26.13 -8.22 3.42
C ARG A 213 -26.38 -6.71 3.41
N LYS A 214 -27.21 -6.21 2.49
CA LYS A 214 -27.55 -4.79 2.41
C LYS A 214 -28.28 -4.32 3.68
N ARG A 215 -29.19 -5.15 4.22
CA ARG A 215 -29.91 -4.89 5.48
C ARG A 215 -28.97 -4.90 6.70
N LEU A 216 -28.03 -5.85 6.76
CA LEU A 216 -27.14 -6.03 7.91
C LEU A 216 -25.90 -5.13 7.88
N LEU A 217 -25.61 -4.45 6.77
CA LEU A 217 -24.44 -3.60 6.57
C LEU A 217 -24.26 -2.54 7.69
N PRO A 218 -25.31 -1.80 8.12
CA PRO A 218 -25.18 -0.82 9.19
C PRO A 218 -24.81 -1.46 10.54
N SER A 219 -25.46 -2.58 10.89
CA SER A 219 -25.16 -3.34 12.11
C SER A 219 -23.73 -3.93 12.08
N GLN A 220 -23.29 -4.40 10.91
CA GLN A 220 -21.93 -4.92 10.72
C GLN A 220 -20.88 -3.83 10.94
N ARG A 221 -21.13 -2.60 10.44
CA ARG A 221 -20.25 -1.45 10.66
C ARG A 221 -20.16 -1.07 12.13
N GLU A 222 -21.28 -1.11 12.85
CA GLU A 222 -21.30 -0.79 14.28
C GLU A 222 -20.57 -1.84 15.12
N TRP A 223 -20.76 -3.13 14.80
CA TRP A 223 -20.02 -4.21 15.43
C TRP A 223 -18.50 -4.08 15.22
N ILE A 224 -18.04 -3.67 14.02
CA ILE A 224 -16.60 -3.42 13.76
C ILE A 224 -16.06 -2.29 14.65
N LYS A 225 -16.82 -1.21 14.87
CA LYS A 225 -16.41 -0.13 15.79
C LYS A 225 -16.27 -0.65 17.22
N GLN A 226 -17.24 -1.44 17.70
CA GLN A 226 -17.21 -2.02 19.04
C GLN A 226 -16.03 -3.00 19.21
N LYS A 227 -15.68 -3.77 18.17
CA LYS A 227 -14.51 -4.68 18.15
C LYS A 227 -13.20 -3.95 18.45
N SER A 228 -13.08 -2.67 18.12
CA SER A 228 -11.90 -1.87 18.44
C SER A 228 -11.69 -1.67 19.95
N GLY A 229 -12.76 -1.76 20.75
CA GLY A 229 -12.71 -1.70 22.21
C GLY A 229 -11.98 -2.86 22.88
N CYS A 230 -11.71 -3.96 22.16
CA CYS A 230 -10.96 -5.11 22.70
C CYS A 230 -9.46 -4.83 22.86
N ASN A 231 -8.90 -3.70 22.39
CA ASN A 231 -7.47 -3.36 22.55
C ASN A 231 -6.48 -4.51 22.17
N ASN A 232 -6.81 -5.29 21.14
CA ASN A 232 -6.07 -6.50 20.70
C ASN A 232 -6.07 -7.70 21.68
N GLU A 233 -6.91 -7.70 22.71
CA GLU A 233 -7.11 -8.85 23.59
C GLU A 233 -7.77 -10.02 22.83
N GLN A 234 -7.05 -11.13 22.68
CA GLN A 234 -7.46 -12.28 21.86
C GLN A 234 -8.80 -12.89 22.28
N LYS A 235 -9.02 -13.07 23.59
CA LYS A 235 -10.27 -13.65 24.10
C LYS A 235 -11.47 -12.76 23.78
N CYS A 236 -11.35 -11.46 24.04
CA CYS A 236 -12.38 -10.47 23.69
C CYS A 236 -12.70 -10.50 22.19
N LEU A 237 -11.66 -10.50 21.34
CA LEU A 237 -11.80 -10.53 19.90
C LEU A 237 -12.47 -11.82 19.40
N THR A 238 -12.07 -12.98 19.93
CA THR A 238 -12.67 -14.27 19.61
C THR A 238 -14.13 -14.34 20.05
N ASP A 239 -14.45 -13.94 21.28
CA ASP A 239 -15.81 -14.00 21.82
C ASP A 239 -16.76 -13.06 21.06
N MET A 240 -16.34 -11.83 20.79
CA MET A 240 -17.12 -10.89 19.97
C MET A 240 -17.34 -11.40 18.54
N THR A 241 -16.34 -12.05 17.96
CA THR A 241 -16.41 -12.62 16.60
C THR A 241 -17.33 -13.83 16.55
N ASN A 242 -17.25 -14.74 17.53
CA ASN A 242 -18.12 -15.90 17.63
C ASN A 242 -19.58 -15.51 17.90
N ASN A 243 -19.83 -14.50 18.73
CA ASN A 243 -21.18 -13.98 18.93
C ASN A 243 -21.76 -13.39 17.64
N ARG A 244 -20.96 -12.64 16.89
CA ARG A 244 -21.41 -12.09 15.61
C ARG A 244 -21.68 -13.17 14.57
N ILE A 245 -20.87 -14.22 14.53
CA ILE A 245 -21.12 -15.38 13.66
C ILE A 245 -22.50 -15.97 13.93
N ARG A 246 -22.86 -16.19 15.20
CA ARG A 246 -24.17 -16.74 15.58
C ARG A 246 -25.33 -15.83 15.14
N GLU A 247 -25.18 -14.51 15.30
CA GLU A 247 -26.18 -13.55 14.81
C GLU A 247 -26.36 -13.64 13.30
N LEU A 248 -25.27 -13.69 12.54
CA LEU A 248 -25.32 -13.78 11.07
C LEU A 248 -25.86 -15.13 10.58
N GLU A 249 -25.48 -16.24 11.23
CA GLU A 249 -26.02 -17.57 10.93
C GLU A 249 -27.54 -17.59 11.15
N SER A 250 -28.05 -16.95 12.20
CA SER A 250 -29.50 -16.85 12.47
C SER A 250 -30.29 -16.01 11.45
N GLU A 251 -29.62 -15.16 10.67
CA GLU A 251 -30.21 -14.37 9.59
C GLU A 251 -30.16 -15.10 8.25
N ASN A 252 -29.40 -16.19 8.15
CA ASN A 252 -29.31 -17.04 6.97
C ASN A 252 -30.42 -18.11 6.95
N ASP A 253 -30.97 -18.44 8.12
CA ASP A 253 -32.09 -19.37 8.29
C ASP A 253 -33.48 -18.70 8.18
N LYS A 254 -33.53 -17.39 7.86
CA LYS A 254 -34.75 -16.58 7.69
C LYS A 254 -34.94 -16.14 6.24
#